data_AF-A0A9W6C1N5-F1
#
_entry.id   AF-A0A9W6C1N5-F1
#
_cell.length_a   1.000
_cell.length_b   1.000
_cell.length_c   1.000
_cell.angle_alpha   90.00
_cell.angle_beta   90.00
_cell.angle_gamma   90.00
#
_symmetry.space_group_name_H-M   'P 1'
#
loop_
_entity.id
_entity.type
_entity.pdbx_description
1 polymer ?
#
loop_
_entity_poly.entity_id
_entity_poly.type
_entity_poly.pdbx_seq_one_letter_code
_entity_poly.pdbx_strand_id
1 'polypeptide(L)'
;MSGSDDAQNKSTAKPTSACGADGDPVGAAAPTHGPGCALRLVCRDGILSANTCVLRRASSVLRQTLGLALPVPGELSLCTDSVAAWGVVLELLKLETYPLQLVTMDNVAALLVLADKYDIPVVRGACAHFLHIHAPQLRIDAPLSSAANVVTAASLVVQYCSTHPALQQYCTTVRQRLDAELAVLRRPPPPAAAAGAGAGADERGFPAVLRWHLEVLHLVGDLEAIVRTEEYVHSVAAEVQIAVSGAMLTGLRHLASRPPPPCQLCNLPVSYAADDAVHGDCAERHYTALHTKDCRICGVAMAPSHARFCNSCAYRRKK
;
A
#
# COMPACT_ATOMS: atom_id res chain seq x y z
N MET A 1 -52.91 -20.48 -23.92
CA MET A 1 -51.92 -19.41 -24.18
C MET A 1 -50.68 -19.78 -23.36
N SER A 2 -49.90 -20.82 -23.65
CA SER A 2 -49.26 -21.27 -24.90
C SER A 2 -48.20 -20.30 -25.41
N GLY A 3 -46.93 -20.73 -25.35
CA GLY A 3 -45.70 -20.05 -25.81
C GLY A 3 -44.68 -19.95 -24.67
N SER A 4 -43.83 -20.94 -24.38
CA SER A 4 -42.64 -21.41 -25.14
C SER A 4 -41.68 -20.28 -25.51
N ASP A 5 -40.50 -20.28 -24.90
CA ASP A 5 -39.22 -20.17 -25.62
C ASP A 5 -38.05 -20.55 -24.70
N ASP A 6 -37.59 -21.78 -24.92
CA ASP A 6 -36.30 -22.32 -24.49
C ASP A 6 -35.18 -21.70 -25.35
N ALA A 7 -34.14 -21.15 -24.73
CA ALA A 7 -32.88 -20.87 -25.38
C ALA A 7 -31.72 -21.41 -24.53
N GLN A 8 -31.44 -22.70 -24.73
CA GLN A 8 -30.18 -23.34 -24.34
C GLN A 8 -29.04 -22.78 -25.19
N ASN A 9 -28.14 -22.01 -24.59
CA ASN A 9 -26.86 -21.66 -25.21
C ASN A 9 -25.76 -22.58 -24.68
N LYS A 10 -25.45 -23.62 -25.46
CA LYS A 10 -24.41 -24.62 -25.19
C LYS A 10 -23.09 -24.13 -25.80
N SER A 11 -22.28 -23.43 -25.02
CA SER A 11 -20.92 -23.02 -25.43
C SER A 11 -19.89 -23.99 -24.87
N THR A 12 -19.52 -24.99 -25.67
CA THR A 12 -18.34 -25.83 -25.45
C THR A 12 -17.12 -25.15 -26.05
N ALA A 13 -16.42 -24.34 -25.25
CA ALA A 13 -15.11 -23.82 -25.60
C ALA A 13 -14.02 -24.76 -25.07
N LYS A 14 -13.27 -25.35 -26.00
CA LYS A 14 -12.09 -26.19 -25.79
C LYS A 14 -10.87 -25.27 -25.58
N PRO A 15 -10.09 -25.38 -24.48
CA PRO A 15 -8.86 -24.63 -24.36
C PRO A 15 -7.71 -25.43 -25.01
N THR A 16 -7.34 -25.05 -26.22
CA THR A 16 -6.02 -25.37 -26.80
C THR A 16 -5.25 -24.07 -26.88
N SER A 17 -4.50 -23.76 -25.82
CA SER A 17 -3.44 -22.75 -25.87
C SER A 17 -2.13 -23.51 -25.96
N ALA A 18 -1.64 -23.66 -27.19
CA ALA A 18 -0.28 -24.08 -27.47
C ALA A 18 0.61 -22.84 -27.27
N CYS A 19 1.54 -22.91 -26.31
CA CYS A 19 2.65 -21.98 -26.24
C CYS A 19 3.51 -22.20 -27.51
N GLY A 20 3.31 -21.36 -28.53
CA GLY A 20 4.19 -21.28 -29.69
C GLY A 20 5.52 -20.65 -29.28
N ALA A 21 6.61 -21.38 -29.47
CA ALA A 21 7.97 -20.94 -29.21
C ALA A 21 8.69 -20.73 -30.54
N ASP A 22 8.82 -19.46 -30.96
CA ASP A 22 9.78 -19.03 -31.98
C ASP A 22 10.61 -17.89 -31.36
N GLY A 23 11.77 -18.25 -30.83
CA GLY A 23 12.74 -17.31 -30.26
C GLY A 23 14.14 -17.93 -30.32
N ASP A 24 14.98 -17.38 -31.20
CA ASP A 24 16.37 -17.83 -31.39
C ASP A 24 17.20 -17.65 -30.10
N PRO A 25 17.97 -18.67 -29.67
CA PRO A 25 18.77 -18.58 -28.45
C PRO A 25 20.06 -17.78 -28.68
N VAL A 26 20.23 -16.68 -27.91
CA VAL A 26 21.51 -15.97 -27.77
C VAL A 26 22.45 -16.82 -26.89
N GLY A 27 23.50 -17.36 -27.49
CA GLY A 27 24.42 -18.31 -26.87
C GLY A 27 25.47 -17.65 -25.97
N ALA A 28 25.43 -17.95 -24.67
CA ALA A 28 26.54 -17.81 -23.74
C ALA A 28 27.16 -19.19 -23.49
N ALA A 29 28.48 -19.33 -23.73
CA ALA A 29 29.21 -20.59 -23.60
C ALA A 29 29.30 -21.04 -22.13
N ALA A 30 28.92 -22.30 -21.87
CA ALA A 30 28.82 -22.89 -20.53
C ALA A 30 29.99 -23.83 -20.17
N PRO A 31 30.34 -23.95 -18.89
CA PRO A 31 31.37 -24.86 -18.37
C PRO A 31 30.96 -26.35 -18.43
N THR A 32 31.93 -27.22 -18.67
CA THR A 32 31.83 -28.67 -18.84
C THR A 32 31.57 -29.42 -17.52
N HIS A 33 30.30 -29.52 -17.12
CA HIS A 33 29.85 -30.50 -16.12
C HIS A 33 29.54 -31.86 -16.78
N GLY A 34 29.67 -32.96 -16.02
CA GLY A 34 29.44 -34.32 -16.53
C GLY A 34 28.09 -34.47 -17.26
N PRO A 35 28.03 -35.31 -18.31
CA PRO A 35 26.96 -35.30 -19.33
C PRO A 35 25.53 -35.65 -18.87
N GLY A 36 25.28 -35.82 -17.56
CA GLY A 36 23.98 -36.23 -17.01
C GLY A 36 23.24 -35.19 -16.18
N CYS A 37 23.82 -34.02 -15.89
CA CYS A 37 23.23 -33.07 -14.93
C CYS A 37 22.67 -31.79 -15.56
N ALA A 38 22.93 -31.52 -16.83
CA ALA A 38 22.42 -30.35 -17.52
C ALA A 38 20.91 -30.48 -17.79
N LEU A 39 20.14 -29.48 -17.37
CA LEU A 39 18.70 -29.37 -17.59
C LEU A 39 18.41 -28.01 -18.24
N ARG A 40 17.58 -27.99 -19.28
CA ARG A 40 17.05 -26.76 -19.86
C ARG A 40 15.72 -26.42 -19.20
N LEU A 41 15.64 -25.23 -18.61
CA LEU A 41 14.39 -24.66 -18.10
C LEU A 41 13.77 -23.83 -19.21
N VAL A 42 12.63 -24.27 -19.74
CA VAL A 42 11.90 -23.57 -20.81
C VAL A 42 10.84 -22.69 -20.15
N CYS A 43 11.15 -21.42 -19.97
CA CYS A 43 10.30 -20.41 -19.34
C CYS A 43 9.41 -19.72 -20.39
N ARG A 44 8.50 -18.84 -19.96
CA ARG A 44 7.59 -18.10 -20.85
C ARG A 44 8.32 -17.25 -21.90
N ASP A 45 9.43 -16.65 -21.49
CA ASP A 45 10.18 -15.60 -22.18
C ASP A 45 11.60 -16.04 -22.58
N GLY A 46 11.91 -17.34 -22.50
CA GLY A 46 13.18 -17.88 -22.97
C GLY A 46 13.62 -19.17 -22.28
N ILE A 47 14.90 -19.51 -22.42
CA ILE A 47 15.47 -20.79 -21.96
C ILE A 47 16.68 -20.52 -21.06
N LEU A 48 16.76 -21.23 -19.94
CA LEU A 48 17.90 -21.20 -19.02
C LEU A 48 18.53 -22.58 -18.87
N SER A 49 19.84 -22.62 -18.66
CA SER A 49 20.56 -23.84 -18.29
C SER A 49 20.67 -23.94 -16.77
N ALA A 50 20.32 -25.10 -16.22
CA ALA A 50 20.35 -25.39 -14.80
C ALA A 50 20.97 -26.77 -14.51
N ASN A 51 21.40 -26.96 -13.27
CA ASN A 51 21.90 -28.25 -12.80
C ASN A 51 20.77 -29.02 -12.10
N THR A 52 20.42 -30.19 -12.64
CA THR A 52 19.37 -31.07 -12.12
C THR A 52 19.59 -31.43 -10.65
N CYS A 53 20.83 -31.73 -10.25
CA CYS A 53 21.14 -32.10 -8.87
C CYS A 53 20.90 -30.94 -7.90
N VAL A 54 21.25 -29.72 -8.30
CA VAL A 54 21.02 -28.51 -7.48
C VAL A 54 19.53 -28.29 -7.26
N LEU A 55 18.73 -28.36 -8.32
CA LEU A 55 17.27 -28.18 -8.24
C LEU A 55 16.60 -29.26 -7.40
N ARG A 56 16.94 -30.54 -7.61
CA ARG A 56 16.41 -31.66 -6.80
C ARG A 56 16.78 -31.54 -5.32
N ARG A 57 17.96 -31.02 -5.01
CA ARG A 57 18.39 -30.79 -3.62
C ARG A 57 17.59 -29.64 -2.99
N ALA A 58 17.46 -28.53 -3.71
CA ALA A 58 16.88 -27.29 -3.20
C ALA A 58 15.36 -27.31 -3.06
N SER A 59 14.67 -28.14 -3.86
CA SER A 59 13.22 -28.16 -3.95
C SER A 59 12.66 -29.58 -3.82
N SER A 60 11.67 -29.74 -2.95
CA SER A 60 10.94 -31.00 -2.81
C SER A 60 10.06 -31.29 -4.03
N VAL A 61 9.39 -30.26 -4.56
CA VAL A 61 8.53 -30.33 -5.76
C VAL A 61 9.34 -30.70 -6.98
N LEU A 62 10.43 -29.97 -7.28
CA LEU A 62 11.29 -30.26 -8.42
C LEU A 62 11.97 -31.61 -8.29
N ARG A 63 12.29 -32.07 -7.07
CA ARG A 63 12.79 -33.44 -6.85
C ARG A 63 11.82 -34.49 -7.36
N GLN A 64 10.54 -34.34 -7.04
CA GLN A 64 9.49 -35.25 -7.49
C GLN A 64 9.27 -35.13 -9.00
N THR A 65 9.10 -33.90 -9.52
CA THR A 65 8.87 -33.65 -10.95
C THR A 65 10.00 -34.18 -11.82
N LEU A 66 11.26 -33.93 -11.43
CA LEU A 66 12.43 -34.42 -12.16
C LEU A 66 12.66 -35.92 -11.98
N GLY A 67 11.98 -36.57 -11.03
CA GLY A 67 11.98 -38.03 -10.87
C GLY A 67 11.07 -38.75 -11.88
N LEU A 68 10.18 -38.00 -12.54
CA LEU A 68 9.30 -38.52 -13.59
C LEU A 68 9.96 -38.41 -14.97
N ALA A 69 9.47 -39.19 -15.93
CA ALA A 69 9.87 -39.06 -17.32
C ALA A 69 9.37 -37.73 -17.89
N LEU A 70 10.31 -36.85 -18.27
CA LEU A 70 9.99 -35.57 -18.90
C LEU A 70 9.52 -35.81 -20.35
N PRO A 71 8.56 -35.02 -20.87
CA PRO A 71 8.10 -35.15 -22.26
C PRO A 71 9.24 -35.01 -23.28
N VAL A 72 10.18 -34.11 -23.00
CA VAL A 72 11.42 -33.94 -23.76
C VAL A 72 12.58 -34.23 -22.81
N PRO A 73 13.45 -35.22 -23.11
CA PRO A 73 14.59 -35.53 -22.26
C PRO A 73 15.48 -34.31 -22.03
N GLY A 74 15.71 -33.98 -20.76
CA GLY A 74 16.56 -32.86 -20.36
C GLY A 74 15.90 -31.48 -20.41
N GLU A 75 14.58 -31.40 -20.63
CA GLU A 75 13.85 -30.12 -20.63
C GLU A 75 12.71 -30.11 -19.62
N LEU A 76 12.68 -29.08 -18.76
CA LEU A 76 11.59 -28.81 -17.84
C LEU A 76 10.85 -27.55 -18.30
N SER A 77 9.56 -27.71 -18.64
CA SER A 77 8.71 -26.62 -19.10
C SER A 77 8.09 -25.86 -17.92
N LEU A 78 8.21 -24.52 -17.95
CA LEU A 78 7.82 -23.57 -16.92
C LEU A 78 7.01 -22.41 -17.55
N CYS A 79 5.99 -22.75 -18.34
CA CYS A 79 5.30 -21.83 -19.27
C CYS A 79 4.76 -20.52 -18.68
N THR A 80 4.58 -20.42 -17.37
CA THR A 80 4.06 -19.22 -16.69
C THR A 80 5.13 -18.32 -16.11
N ASP A 81 6.36 -18.82 -15.98
CA ASP A 81 7.40 -18.20 -15.16
C ASP A 81 8.38 -17.43 -16.05
N SER A 82 9.03 -16.42 -15.49
CA SER A 82 10.00 -15.60 -16.22
C SER A 82 11.44 -16.11 -16.07
N VAL A 83 12.20 -16.00 -17.14
CA VAL A 83 13.64 -16.24 -17.21
C VAL A 83 14.36 -15.36 -16.19
N ALA A 84 14.00 -14.08 -16.08
CA ALA A 84 14.66 -13.16 -15.15
C ALA A 84 14.56 -13.64 -13.68
N ALA A 85 13.37 -14.05 -13.23
CA ALA A 85 13.17 -14.50 -11.86
C ALA A 85 13.88 -15.85 -11.61
N TRP A 86 13.80 -16.78 -12.56
CA TRP A 86 14.52 -18.05 -12.47
C TRP A 86 16.04 -17.88 -12.50
N GLY A 87 16.57 -16.92 -13.25
CA GLY A 87 17.99 -16.58 -13.25
C GLY A 87 18.46 -16.23 -11.84
N VAL A 88 17.73 -15.35 -11.15
CA VAL A 88 18.03 -14.99 -9.75
C VAL A 88 17.92 -16.19 -8.81
N VAL A 89 16.89 -17.04 -8.96
CA VAL A 89 16.78 -18.29 -8.18
C VAL A 89 18.00 -19.17 -8.38
N LEU A 90 18.42 -19.41 -9.63
CA LEU A 90 19.58 -20.26 -9.93
C LEU A 90 20.87 -19.68 -9.35
N GLU A 91 21.06 -18.36 -9.42
CA GLU A 91 22.22 -17.72 -8.78
C GLU A 91 22.18 -17.86 -7.25
N LEU A 92 21.03 -17.65 -6.61
CA LEU A 92 20.86 -17.88 -5.17
C LEU A 92 21.16 -19.34 -4.77
N LEU A 93 20.87 -20.31 -5.64
CA LEU A 93 21.12 -21.73 -5.38
C LEU A 93 22.58 -22.17 -5.64
N LYS A 94 23.32 -21.42 -6.47
CA LYS A 94 24.74 -21.68 -6.75
C LYS A 94 25.64 -21.27 -5.59
N LEU A 95 25.25 -20.24 -4.84
CA LEU A 95 26.16 -19.52 -3.98
C LEU A 95 26.29 -20.18 -2.60
N GLU A 96 27.53 -20.42 -2.18
CA GLU A 96 27.88 -20.78 -0.80
C GLU A 96 27.71 -19.57 0.14
N THR A 97 27.85 -18.36 -0.41
CA THR A 97 27.72 -17.09 0.31
C THR A 97 26.37 -16.46 0.03
N TYR A 98 25.58 -16.27 1.09
CA TYR A 98 24.21 -15.76 1.05
C TYR A 98 24.13 -14.31 0.49
N PRO A 99 23.82 -14.10 -0.80
CA PRO A 99 24.07 -12.84 -1.49
C PRO A 99 22.75 -12.07 -1.63
N LEU A 100 22.40 -11.35 -0.56
CA LEU A 100 21.16 -10.56 -0.50
C LEU A 100 21.05 -9.49 -1.59
N GLN A 101 22.14 -9.15 -2.27
CA GLN A 101 22.17 -8.16 -3.35
C GLN A 101 21.39 -8.60 -4.60
N LEU A 102 21.13 -9.91 -4.76
CA LEU A 102 20.35 -10.42 -5.89
C LEU A 102 18.84 -10.23 -5.69
N VAL A 103 18.40 -10.10 -4.43
CA VAL A 103 17.01 -9.82 -4.09
C VAL A 103 16.83 -8.31 -4.06
N THR A 104 15.84 -7.81 -4.80
CA THR A 104 15.52 -6.39 -4.91
C THR A 104 14.03 -6.18 -4.62
N MET A 105 13.63 -4.93 -4.38
CA MET A 105 12.20 -4.59 -4.20
C MET A 105 11.36 -4.93 -5.45
N ASP A 106 11.97 -4.90 -6.64
CA ASP A 106 11.28 -5.16 -7.90
C ASP A 106 11.07 -6.65 -8.17
N ASN A 107 11.93 -7.53 -7.63
CA ASN A 107 11.86 -8.96 -7.90
C ASN A 107 11.36 -9.81 -6.73
N VAL A 108 11.38 -9.30 -5.49
CA VAL A 108 11.08 -10.09 -4.28
C VAL A 108 9.70 -10.75 -4.31
N ALA A 109 8.69 -10.08 -4.86
CA ALA A 109 7.35 -10.64 -5.00
C ALA A 109 7.34 -11.88 -5.94
N ALA A 110 7.95 -11.75 -7.12
CA ALA A 110 8.06 -12.86 -8.08
C ALA A 110 8.90 -14.02 -7.51
N LEU A 111 9.97 -13.71 -6.77
CA LEU A 111 10.80 -14.73 -6.13
C LEU A 111 10.06 -15.49 -5.03
N LEU A 112 9.24 -14.81 -4.21
CA LEU A 112 8.41 -15.46 -3.20
C LEU A 112 7.37 -16.39 -3.84
N VAL A 113 6.72 -15.96 -4.94
CA VAL A 113 5.79 -16.80 -5.70
C VAL A 113 6.48 -18.07 -6.22
N LEU A 114 7.67 -17.94 -6.80
CA LEU A 114 8.45 -19.10 -7.26
C LEU A 114 8.88 -20.01 -6.11
N ALA A 115 9.37 -19.41 -5.03
CA ALA A 115 9.82 -20.15 -3.85
C ALA A 115 8.67 -20.92 -3.20
N ASP A 116 7.45 -20.40 -3.26
CA ASP A 116 6.27 -21.10 -2.80
C ASP A 116 5.82 -22.20 -3.76
N LYS A 117 5.61 -21.84 -5.04
CA LYS A 117 5.19 -22.76 -6.11
C LYS A 117 6.07 -24.00 -6.22
N TYR A 118 7.38 -23.83 -6.09
CA TYR A 118 8.34 -24.91 -6.21
C TYR A 118 8.91 -25.36 -4.86
N ASP A 119 8.40 -24.86 -3.74
CA ASP A 119 8.93 -25.14 -2.39
C ASP A 119 10.47 -25.08 -2.33
N ILE A 120 11.01 -23.86 -2.46
CA ILE A 120 12.46 -23.56 -2.43
C ILE A 120 12.77 -22.76 -1.15
N PRO A 121 12.97 -23.41 0.01
CA PRO A 121 13.05 -22.72 1.30
C PRO A 121 14.18 -21.69 1.38
N VAL A 122 15.31 -21.93 0.70
CA VAL A 122 16.45 -21.02 0.70
C VAL A 122 16.12 -19.68 0.02
N VAL A 123 15.37 -19.70 -1.08
CA VAL A 123 14.94 -18.47 -1.77
C VAL A 123 13.90 -17.73 -0.93
N ARG A 124 12.96 -18.47 -0.33
CA ARG A 124 11.95 -17.92 0.60
C ARG A 124 12.63 -17.21 1.78
N GLY A 125 13.63 -17.86 2.39
CA GLY A 125 14.43 -17.29 3.47
C GLY A 125 15.21 -16.04 3.04
N ALA A 126 15.83 -16.05 1.85
CA ALA A 126 16.50 -14.89 1.26
C ALA A 126 15.56 -13.68 1.11
N CYS A 127 14.37 -13.91 0.57
CA CYS A 127 13.35 -12.89 0.40
C CYS A 127 12.83 -12.33 1.74
N ALA A 128 12.53 -13.22 2.69
CA ALA A 128 12.08 -12.81 4.02
C ALA A 128 13.14 -11.99 4.77
N HIS A 129 14.41 -12.40 4.70
CA HIS A 129 15.52 -11.68 5.29
C HIS A 129 15.75 -10.32 4.61
N PHE A 130 15.66 -10.26 3.28
CA PHE A 130 15.73 -9.01 2.53
C PHE A 130 14.67 -8.01 3.00
N LEU A 131 13.40 -8.43 3.08
CA LEU A 131 12.29 -7.59 3.56
C LEU A 131 12.48 -7.16 5.02
N HIS A 132 13.01 -8.03 5.87
CA HIS A 132 13.34 -7.70 7.26
C HIS A 132 14.35 -6.57 7.36
N ILE A 133 15.47 -6.64 6.61
CA ILE A 133 16.51 -5.60 6.63
C ILE A 133 15.97 -4.25 6.12
N HIS A 134 15.10 -4.28 5.12
CA HIS A 134 14.55 -3.08 4.50
C HIS A 134 13.24 -2.60 5.14
N ALA A 135 12.75 -3.26 6.19
CA ALA A 135 11.51 -2.89 6.86
C ALA A 135 11.45 -1.39 7.25
N PRO A 136 12.53 -0.75 7.76
CA PRO A 136 12.50 0.69 8.09
C PRO A 136 12.25 1.61 6.88
N GLN A 137 12.56 1.15 5.67
CA GLN A 137 12.44 1.92 4.43
C GLN A 137 11.06 1.77 3.78
N LEU A 138 10.26 0.79 4.22
CA LEU A 138 8.90 0.58 3.70
C LEU A 138 8.01 1.76 4.09
N ARG A 139 7.18 2.19 3.15
CA ARG A 139 6.26 3.33 3.32
C ARG A 139 4.87 2.97 2.82
N ILE A 140 3.86 3.70 3.26
CA ILE A 140 2.48 3.49 2.83
C ILE A 140 2.15 4.22 1.52
N ASP A 141 2.90 5.27 1.18
CA ASP A 141 2.72 6.12 0.00
C ASP A 141 3.32 5.54 -1.30
N ALA A 142 4.13 4.48 -1.19
CA ALA A 142 4.65 3.76 -2.36
C ALA A 142 3.51 3.08 -3.15
N PRO A 143 3.64 2.85 -4.47
CA PRO A 143 2.63 2.14 -5.24
C PRO A 143 2.37 0.73 -4.71
N LEU A 144 1.10 0.28 -4.67
CA LEU A 144 0.73 -1.08 -4.21
C LEU A 144 1.37 -2.20 -5.02
N SER A 145 1.63 -1.95 -6.31
CA SER A 145 2.34 -2.87 -7.19
C SER A 145 3.81 -3.09 -6.80
N SER A 146 4.38 -2.23 -5.95
CA SER A 146 5.76 -2.33 -5.46
C SER A 146 5.83 -3.01 -4.09
N ALA A 147 6.84 -3.85 -3.89
CA ALA A 147 7.15 -4.40 -2.57
C ALA A 147 7.71 -3.36 -1.58
N ALA A 148 8.01 -2.13 -2.04
CA ALA A 148 8.33 -1.01 -1.16
C ALA A 148 7.11 -0.49 -0.38
N ASN A 149 5.89 -0.79 -0.85
CA ASN A 149 4.68 -0.50 -0.11
C ASN A 149 4.56 -1.43 1.10
N VAL A 150 4.42 -0.86 2.30
CA VAL A 150 4.37 -1.63 3.56
C VAL A 150 3.18 -2.59 3.64
N VAL A 151 2.05 -2.27 3.02
CA VAL A 151 0.86 -3.13 2.93
C VAL A 151 1.17 -4.34 2.05
N THR A 152 1.78 -4.10 0.88
CA THR A 152 2.20 -5.16 -0.05
C THR A 152 3.27 -6.06 0.58
N ALA A 153 4.31 -5.48 1.19
CA ALA A 153 5.34 -6.24 1.89
C ALA A 153 4.76 -7.08 3.05
N ALA A 154 3.86 -6.52 3.84
CA ALA A 154 3.17 -7.24 4.90
C ALA A 154 2.31 -8.39 4.34
N SER A 155 1.64 -8.18 3.22
CA SER A 155 0.88 -9.21 2.51
C SER A 155 1.77 -10.36 2.07
N LEU A 156 2.90 -10.04 1.43
CA LEU A 156 3.87 -11.03 0.94
C LEU A 156 4.40 -11.91 2.08
N VAL A 157 4.76 -11.35 3.23
CA VAL A 157 5.24 -12.17 4.37
C VAL A 157 4.12 -13.01 4.99
N VAL A 158 2.88 -12.52 5.02
CA VAL A 158 1.73 -13.30 5.50
C VAL A 158 1.47 -14.48 4.57
N GLN A 159 1.40 -14.27 3.26
CA GLN A 159 1.07 -15.30 2.30
C GLN A 159 2.16 -16.38 2.20
N TYR A 160 3.43 -15.96 2.09
CA TYR A 160 4.51 -16.88 1.68
C TYR A 160 5.44 -17.31 2.82
N CYS A 161 5.41 -16.64 3.97
CA CYS A 161 6.36 -16.90 5.06
C CYS A 161 5.70 -17.33 6.38
N SER A 162 4.43 -16.98 6.63
CA SER A 162 3.77 -17.23 7.92
C SER A 162 3.59 -18.72 8.27
N THR A 163 3.54 -19.59 7.27
CA THR A 163 3.46 -21.04 7.43
C THR A 163 4.78 -21.68 7.90
N HIS A 164 5.87 -20.90 7.94
CA HIS A 164 7.21 -21.39 8.27
C HIS A 164 7.70 -20.81 9.60
N PRO A 165 7.73 -21.61 10.70
CA PRO A 165 8.14 -21.13 12.02
C PRO A 165 9.53 -20.47 12.05
N ALA A 166 10.47 -20.98 11.25
CA ALA A 166 11.82 -20.44 11.16
C ALA A 166 11.89 -18.99 10.61
N LEU A 167 10.85 -18.52 9.93
CA LEU A 167 10.80 -17.19 9.31
C LEU A 167 9.96 -16.17 10.12
N GLN A 168 9.43 -16.57 11.28
CA GLN A 168 8.50 -15.75 12.06
C GLN A 168 9.11 -14.43 12.56
N GLN A 169 10.40 -14.43 12.89
CA GLN A 169 11.10 -13.20 13.30
C GLN A 169 11.09 -12.14 12.19
N TYR A 170 11.31 -12.56 10.94
CA TYR A 170 11.28 -11.66 9.78
C TYR A 170 9.87 -11.11 9.55
N CYS A 171 8.85 -11.99 9.60
CA CYS A 171 7.45 -11.61 9.44
C CYS A 171 7.01 -10.59 10.49
N THR A 172 7.43 -10.79 11.74
CA THR A 172 7.08 -9.91 12.87
C THR A 172 7.62 -8.49 12.65
N THR A 173 8.83 -8.35 12.09
CA THR A 173 9.45 -7.02 11.88
C THR A 173 8.67 -6.21 10.83
N VAL A 174 8.30 -6.84 9.71
CA VAL A 174 7.51 -6.18 8.66
C VAL A 174 6.11 -5.82 9.18
N ARG A 175 5.49 -6.71 9.97
CA ARG A 175 4.20 -6.42 10.61
C ARG A 175 4.28 -5.27 11.60
N GLN A 176 5.32 -5.22 12.44
CA GLN A 176 5.55 -4.11 13.36
C GLN A 176 5.72 -2.78 12.62
N ARG A 177 6.36 -2.79 11.44
CA ARG A 177 6.45 -1.60 10.60
C ARG A 177 5.08 -1.14 10.12
N LEU A 178 4.24 -2.05 9.61
CA LEU A 178 2.85 -1.75 9.23
C LEU A 178 2.07 -1.18 10.42
N ASP A 179 2.17 -1.83 11.59
CA ASP A 179 1.48 -1.37 12.80
C ASP A 179 1.95 0.01 13.26
N ALA A 180 3.24 0.35 13.07
CA ALA A 180 3.77 1.67 13.37
C ALA A 180 3.19 2.76 12.45
N GLU A 181 3.05 2.49 11.15
CA GLU A 181 2.39 3.40 10.21
C GLU A 181 0.89 3.56 10.53
N LEU A 182 0.20 2.46 10.83
CA LEU A 182 -1.21 2.47 11.22
C LEU A 182 -1.46 3.04 12.63
N ALA A 183 -0.44 3.11 13.48
CA ALA A 183 -0.56 3.64 14.84
C ALA A 183 -1.01 5.10 14.83
N VAL A 184 -0.70 5.88 13.79
CA VAL A 184 -1.15 7.28 13.66
C VAL A 184 -2.68 7.37 13.71
N LEU A 185 -3.39 6.46 13.05
CA LEU A 185 -4.87 6.41 13.04
C LEU A 185 -5.45 5.88 14.35
N ARG A 186 -4.70 5.04 15.05
CA ARG A 186 -5.13 4.45 16.33
C ARG A 186 -4.92 5.40 17.51
N ARG A 187 -3.98 6.34 17.40
CA ARG A 187 -3.68 7.31 18.45
C ARG A 187 -4.92 8.19 18.70
N PRO A 188 -5.41 8.26 19.96
CA PRO A 188 -6.44 9.23 20.29
C PRO A 188 -5.91 10.64 20.02
N PRO A 189 -6.81 11.61 19.76
CA PRO A 189 -6.39 12.99 19.62
C PRO A 189 -5.62 13.41 20.89
N PRO A 190 -4.54 14.20 20.76
CA PRO A 190 -3.89 14.76 21.93
C PRO A 190 -4.94 15.47 22.78
N PRO A 191 -4.91 15.33 24.12
CA PRO A 191 -5.87 16.03 24.95
C PRO A 191 -5.80 17.49 24.57
N ALA A 192 -6.95 18.12 24.33
CA ALA A 192 -7.01 19.57 24.23
C ALA A 192 -6.50 20.06 25.58
N ALA A 193 -5.19 20.37 25.66
CA ALA A 193 -4.52 20.76 26.90
C ALA A 193 -5.45 21.78 27.52
N ALA A 194 -5.98 21.46 28.70
CA ALA A 194 -7.04 22.23 29.33
C ALA A 194 -6.62 23.68 29.20
N ALA A 195 -7.33 24.44 28.37
CA ALA A 195 -6.98 25.81 28.01
C ALA A 195 -7.22 26.77 29.21
N GLY A 196 -7.06 26.25 30.42
CA GLY A 196 -7.33 26.86 31.70
C GLY A 196 -6.04 27.34 32.35
N ALA A 197 -5.92 28.67 32.33
CA ALA A 197 -5.68 29.49 33.52
C ALA A 197 -4.24 29.66 34.04
N GLY A 198 -3.22 29.56 33.18
CA GLY A 198 -1.90 30.11 33.48
C GLY A 198 -1.58 31.27 32.54
N ALA A 199 -1.43 32.50 33.06
CA ALA A 199 -1.27 33.77 32.34
C ALA A 199 0.07 33.93 31.56
N GLY A 200 0.60 32.86 30.97
CA GLY A 200 1.77 32.84 30.11
C GLY A 200 1.60 31.85 28.96
N ALA A 201 0.38 31.81 28.39
CA ALA A 201 0.01 30.90 27.32
C ALA A 201 0.78 31.21 26.03
N ASP A 202 1.93 30.57 25.86
CA ASP A 202 2.59 30.37 24.57
C ASP A 202 1.54 29.84 23.57
N GLU A 203 1.36 30.51 22.42
CA GLU A 203 0.39 30.20 21.34
C GLU A 203 0.55 28.79 20.70
N ARG A 204 1.31 27.89 21.31
CA ARG A 204 1.81 26.63 20.72
C ARG A 204 0.88 25.42 20.91
N GLY A 205 -0.26 25.56 21.60
CA GLY A 205 -1.22 24.47 21.84
C GLY A 205 -2.14 24.12 20.65
N PHE A 206 -2.68 25.13 19.96
CA PHE A 206 -3.50 24.96 18.75
C PHE A 206 -2.78 24.20 17.60
N PRO A 207 -1.46 24.41 17.38
CA PRO A 207 -0.68 23.65 16.40
C PRO A 207 -0.71 22.13 16.55
N ALA A 208 -0.78 21.59 17.77
CA ALA A 208 -0.62 20.15 17.99
C ALA A 208 -1.85 19.34 17.53
N VAL A 209 -3.06 19.82 17.87
CA VAL A 209 -4.30 19.13 17.49
C VAL A 209 -4.60 19.31 16.00
N LEU A 210 -4.33 20.50 15.45
CA LEU A 210 -4.46 20.74 14.00
C LEU A 210 -3.49 19.85 13.21
N ARG A 211 -2.23 19.74 13.66
CA ARG A 211 -1.25 18.84 13.05
C ARG A 211 -1.71 17.38 13.08
N TRP A 212 -2.14 16.88 14.24
CA TRP A 212 -2.70 15.53 14.34
C TRP A 212 -3.89 15.32 13.39
N HIS A 213 -4.78 16.30 13.28
CA HIS A 213 -5.94 16.22 12.40
C HIS A 213 -5.53 16.12 10.92
N LEU A 214 -4.59 16.97 10.49
CA LEU A 214 -4.05 16.93 9.13
C LEU A 214 -3.31 15.61 8.85
N GLU A 215 -2.54 15.09 9.81
CA GLU A 215 -1.88 13.78 9.70
C GLU A 215 -2.90 12.64 9.51
N VAL A 216 -3.98 12.62 10.31
CA VAL A 216 -5.02 11.60 10.19
C VAL A 216 -5.77 11.74 8.87
N LEU A 217 -6.14 12.95 8.44
CA LEU A 217 -6.83 13.16 7.17
C LEU A 217 -5.98 12.74 5.98
N HIS A 218 -4.69 13.09 5.97
CA HIS A 218 -3.76 12.70 4.92
C HIS A 218 -3.66 11.17 4.84
N LEU A 219 -3.42 10.51 5.97
CA LEU A 219 -3.26 9.05 6.00
C LEU A 219 -4.56 8.32 5.66
N VAL A 220 -5.73 8.82 6.07
CA VAL A 220 -7.02 8.27 5.65
C VAL A 220 -7.21 8.43 4.14
N GLY A 221 -6.84 9.58 3.57
CA GLY A 221 -6.88 9.81 2.13
C GLY A 221 -5.98 8.86 1.34
N ASP A 222 -4.74 8.66 1.80
CA ASP A 222 -3.79 7.71 1.19
C ASP A 222 -4.33 6.28 1.23
N LEU A 223 -4.86 5.86 2.39
CA LEU A 223 -5.45 4.53 2.56
C LEU A 223 -6.74 4.35 1.75
N GLU A 224 -7.58 5.37 1.64
CA GLU A 224 -8.78 5.32 0.80
C GLU A 224 -8.40 5.15 -0.68
N ALA A 225 -7.38 5.86 -1.14
CA ALA A 225 -6.84 5.69 -2.50
C ALA A 225 -6.36 4.26 -2.73
N ILE A 226 -5.64 3.69 -1.76
CA ILE A 226 -5.17 2.30 -1.78
C ILE A 226 -6.34 1.31 -1.85
N VAL A 227 -7.30 1.41 -0.92
CA VAL A 227 -8.42 0.46 -0.78
C VAL A 227 -9.36 0.47 -1.98
N ARG A 228 -9.43 1.58 -2.72
CA ARG A 228 -10.24 1.71 -3.94
C ARG A 228 -9.65 1.03 -5.17
N THR A 229 -8.38 0.65 -5.15
CA THR A 229 -7.78 -0.08 -6.26
C THR A 229 -8.31 -1.52 -6.32
N GLU A 230 -8.58 -2.04 -7.52
CA GLU A 230 -8.97 -3.45 -7.69
C GLU A 230 -7.84 -4.39 -7.22
N GLU A 231 -6.59 -3.98 -7.38
CA GLU A 231 -5.42 -4.71 -6.94
C GLU A 231 -5.44 -4.99 -5.43
N TYR A 232 -5.94 -4.07 -4.61
CA TYR A 232 -5.98 -4.23 -3.16
C TYR A 232 -6.76 -5.48 -2.73
N VAL A 233 -7.93 -5.69 -3.33
CA VAL A 233 -8.83 -6.81 -2.97
C VAL A 233 -8.19 -8.16 -3.33
N HIS A 234 -7.45 -8.22 -4.44
CA HIS A 234 -6.91 -9.46 -4.98
C HIS A 234 -5.48 -9.79 -4.55
N SER A 235 -4.66 -8.79 -4.24
CA SER A 235 -3.24 -8.97 -3.94
C SER A 235 -2.90 -8.87 -2.45
N VAL A 236 -3.71 -8.16 -1.66
CA VAL A 236 -3.44 -7.95 -0.23
C VAL A 236 -4.08 -9.08 0.59
N ALA A 237 -3.30 -9.70 1.47
CA ALA A 237 -3.76 -10.73 2.38
C ALA A 237 -4.91 -10.23 3.27
N ALA A 238 -5.91 -11.08 3.51
CA ALA A 238 -7.11 -10.72 4.26
C ALA A 238 -6.78 -10.17 5.67
N GLU A 239 -5.77 -10.73 6.34
CA GLU A 239 -5.32 -10.26 7.65
C GLU A 239 -4.80 -8.82 7.61
N VAL A 240 -4.08 -8.47 6.55
CA VAL A 240 -3.59 -7.11 6.32
C VAL A 240 -4.74 -6.18 5.98
N GLN A 241 -5.69 -6.64 5.15
CA GLN A 241 -6.89 -5.86 4.83
C GLN A 241 -7.69 -5.51 6.09
N ILE A 242 -7.91 -6.49 6.98
CA ILE A 242 -8.58 -6.30 8.27
C ILE A 242 -7.83 -5.28 9.13
N ALA A 243 -6.50 -5.36 9.20
CA ALA A 243 -5.69 -4.45 10.00
C ALA A 243 -5.78 -3.00 9.51
N VAL A 244 -5.73 -2.80 8.18
CA VAL A 244 -5.87 -1.48 7.53
C VAL A 244 -7.27 -0.92 7.75
N SER A 245 -8.32 -1.68 7.42
CA SER A 245 -9.71 -1.22 7.59
C SER A 245 -10.04 -0.93 9.05
N GLY A 246 -9.57 -1.76 9.99
CA GLY A 246 -9.75 -1.52 11.42
C GLY A 246 -9.05 -0.24 11.90
N ALA A 247 -7.86 0.06 11.39
CA ALA A 247 -7.15 1.30 11.70
C ALA A 247 -7.89 2.53 11.14
N MET A 248 -8.37 2.48 9.89
CA MET A 248 -9.17 3.56 9.28
C MET A 248 -10.44 3.85 10.08
N LEU A 249 -11.21 2.81 10.43
CA LEU A 249 -12.44 2.97 11.23
C LEU A 249 -12.16 3.57 12.60
N THR A 250 -11.03 3.21 13.22
CA THR A 250 -10.60 3.79 14.50
C THR A 250 -10.26 5.27 14.34
N GLY A 251 -9.52 5.65 13.30
CA GLY A 251 -9.20 7.04 13.00
C GLY A 251 -10.46 7.88 12.74
N LEU A 252 -11.39 7.37 11.93
CA LEU A 252 -12.69 8.02 11.70
C LEU A 252 -13.50 8.19 12.98
N ARG A 253 -13.49 7.19 13.87
CA ARG A 253 -14.14 7.29 15.17
C ARG A 253 -13.51 8.39 16.03
N HIS A 254 -12.18 8.49 16.06
CA HIS A 254 -11.48 9.56 16.77
C HIS A 254 -11.87 10.94 16.22
N LEU A 255 -11.92 11.09 14.90
CA LEU A 255 -12.37 12.31 14.24
C LEU A 255 -13.82 12.66 14.59
N ALA A 256 -14.73 11.68 14.55
CA ALA A 256 -16.15 11.87 14.83
C ALA A 256 -16.45 12.12 16.32
N SER A 257 -15.64 11.57 17.22
CA SER A 257 -15.80 11.75 18.66
C SER A 257 -15.36 13.12 19.16
N ARG A 258 -14.74 13.93 18.29
CA ARG A 258 -14.23 15.23 18.67
C ARG A 258 -15.40 16.20 18.88
N PRO A 259 -15.49 16.86 20.04
CA PRO A 259 -16.46 17.93 20.20
C PRO A 259 -16.13 19.01 19.16
N PRO A 260 -17.14 19.53 18.45
CA PRO A 260 -16.94 20.65 17.53
C PRO A 260 -16.21 21.80 18.24
N PRO A 261 -15.31 22.52 17.54
CA PRO A 261 -14.65 23.66 18.14
C PRO A 261 -15.72 24.64 18.65
N PRO A 262 -15.53 25.22 19.86
CA PRO A 262 -16.42 26.27 20.32
C PRO A 262 -16.27 27.48 19.40
N CYS A 263 -17.38 28.15 19.11
CA CYS A 263 -17.40 29.40 18.38
C CYS A 263 -16.55 30.42 19.14
N GLN A 264 -15.63 31.08 18.45
CA GLN A 264 -14.72 32.06 19.07
C GLN A 264 -15.45 33.24 19.73
N LEU A 265 -16.72 33.46 19.41
CA LEU A 265 -17.50 34.62 19.88
C LEU A 265 -18.49 34.28 20.98
N CYS A 266 -19.17 33.14 20.90
CA CYS A 266 -20.20 32.77 21.87
C CYS A 266 -19.84 31.52 22.69
N ASN A 267 -18.68 30.90 22.41
CA ASN A 267 -18.19 29.69 23.05
C ASN A 267 -19.14 28.46 22.92
N LEU A 268 -20.16 28.54 22.06
CA LEU A 268 -21.08 27.43 21.78
C LEU A 268 -20.48 26.51 20.68
N PRO A 269 -20.75 25.21 20.69
CA PRO A 269 -20.24 24.27 19.69
C PRO A 269 -20.68 24.62 18.26
N VAL A 270 -19.75 24.72 17.30
CA VAL A 270 -20.06 24.99 15.88
C VAL A 270 -20.17 23.68 15.10
N SER A 271 -21.35 23.39 14.57
CA SER A 271 -21.66 22.10 13.91
C SER A 271 -20.83 21.80 12.65
N TYR A 272 -20.16 22.79 12.05
CA TYR A 272 -19.26 22.61 10.90
C TYR A 272 -18.06 23.56 10.97
N ALA A 273 -16.85 23.01 10.98
CA ALA A 273 -15.61 23.76 10.99
C ALA A 273 -15.19 24.15 9.56
N ALA A 274 -15.50 25.37 9.14
CA ALA A 274 -14.62 26.11 8.24
C ALA A 274 -13.56 26.81 9.11
N ASP A 275 -12.42 27.22 8.53
CA ASP A 275 -11.32 27.88 9.28
C ASP A 275 -11.78 29.15 10.05
N ASP A 276 -12.93 29.71 9.70
CA ASP A 276 -13.65 30.76 10.41
C ASP A 276 -14.95 30.23 11.04
N ALA A 277 -14.87 29.18 11.87
CA ALA A 277 -16.02 28.54 12.50
C ALA A 277 -16.70 29.48 13.50
N VAL A 278 -17.56 30.33 12.97
CA VAL A 278 -18.45 31.21 13.69
C VAL A 278 -19.86 30.76 13.32
N HIS A 279 -20.77 30.58 14.29
CA HIS A 279 -22.19 30.34 13.93
C HIS A 279 -22.64 31.43 12.97
N GLY A 280 -23.54 31.12 12.02
CA GLY A 280 -24.05 32.14 11.08
C GLY A 280 -24.47 33.42 11.80
N ASP A 281 -25.17 33.28 12.93
CA ASP A 281 -25.60 34.39 13.79
C ASP A 281 -24.43 35.13 14.47
N CYS A 282 -23.38 34.42 14.84
CA CYS A 282 -22.19 35.01 15.44
C CYS A 282 -21.28 35.67 14.39
N ALA A 283 -21.24 35.14 13.16
CA ALA A 283 -20.52 35.71 12.03
C ALA A 283 -21.18 37.02 11.63
N GLU A 284 -22.51 37.05 11.59
CA GLU A 284 -23.30 38.25 11.36
C GLU A 284 -23.08 39.28 12.48
N ARG A 285 -23.05 38.87 13.75
CA ARG A 285 -22.71 39.77 14.88
C ARG A 285 -21.27 40.27 14.84
N HIS A 286 -20.30 39.45 14.44
CA HIS A 286 -18.90 39.87 14.31
C HIS A 286 -18.71 40.86 13.17
N TYR A 287 -19.30 40.54 12.02
CA TYR A 287 -19.32 41.40 10.86
C TYR A 287 -19.97 42.74 11.24
N THR A 288 -21.12 42.71 11.91
CA THR A 288 -21.78 43.91 12.43
C THR A 288 -20.90 44.63 13.47
N ALA A 289 -20.20 43.97 14.38
CA ALA A 289 -19.31 44.60 15.36
C ALA A 289 -18.05 45.24 14.73
N LEU A 290 -17.45 44.60 13.72
CA LEU A 290 -16.33 45.14 12.95
C LEU A 290 -16.74 46.35 12.10
N HIS A 291 -17.99 46.35 11.62
CA HIS A 291 -18.50 47.34 10.69
C HIS A 291 -19.36 48.42 11.34
N THR A 292 -19.87 48.25 12.57
CA THR A 292 -20.65 49.28 13.30
C THR A 292 -19.84 50.50 13.72
N LYS A 293 -18.50 50.46 13.63
CA LYS A 293 -17.73 51.70 13.59
C LYS A 293 -17.99 52.34 12.24
N ASP A 294 -18.64 53.51 12.24
CA ASP A 294 -19.03 54.29 11.07
C ASP A 294 -18.13 54.04 9.88
N CYS A 295 -18.73 53.78 8.71
CA CYS A 295 -17.99 53.48 7.50
C CYS A 295 -16.88 54.53 7.33
N ARG A 296 -15.60 54.12 7.43
CA ARG A 296 -14.46 55.05 7.40
C ARG A 296 -14.39 55.92 6.13
N ILE A 297 -15.15 55.56 5.10
CA ILE A 297 -15.23 56.28 3.83
C ILE A 297 -16.33 57.36 3.84
N CYS A 298 -17.50 57.08 4.41
CA CYS A 298 -18.65 58.00 4.35
C CYS A 298 -19.18 58.49 5.70
N GLY A 299 -18.66 57.99 6.83
CA GLY A 299 -19.06 58.38 8.18
C GLY A 299 -20.47 57.94 8.59
N VAL A 300 -21.13 57.09 7.79
CA VAL A 300 -22.48 56.61 8.08
C VAL A 300 -22.43 55.31 8.88
N ALA A 301 -23.32 55.18 9.87
CA ALA A 301 -23.53 53.97 10.64
C ALA A 301 -23.78 52.78 9.70
N MET A 302 -22.97 51.73 9.84
CA MET A 302 -22.93 50.63 8.88
C MET A 302 -24.06 49.64 9.15
N ALA A 303 -25.23 49.91 8.58
CA ALA A 303 -26.32 48.95 8.52
C ALA A 303 -25.95 47.74 7.62
N PRO A 304 -26.52 46.53 7.83
CA PRO A 304 -26.22 45.34 7.03
C PRO A 304 -26.40 45.55 5.51
N SER A 305 -27.39 46.36 5.11
CA SER A 305 -27.61 46.77 3.72
C SER A 305 -26.49 47.66 3.19
N HIS A 306 -25.91 48.54 4.02
CA HIS A 306 -24.83 49.44 3.65
C HIS A 306 -23.49 48.70 3.48
N ALA A 307 -23.26 47.66 4.30
CA ALA A 307 -22.03 46.88 4.27
C ALA A 307 -21.84 46.11 2.93
N ARG A 308 -22.93 45.60 2.34
CA ARG A 308 -22.91 44.99 0.98
C ARG A 308 -22.53 45.99 -0.12
N PHE A 309 -22.94 47.26 -0.01
CA PHE A 309 -22.62 48.30 -0.97
C PHE A 309 -21.23 48.94 -0.77
N CYS A 310 -20.67 48.90 0.45
CA CYS A 310 -19.38 49.52 0.74
C CYS A 310 -18.18 48.82 0.07
N ASN A 311 -18.29 47.53 -0.27
CA ASN A 311 -17.30 46.86 -1.12
C ASN A 311 -17.16 47.54 -2.50
N SER A 312 -18.22 48.16 -3.02
CA SER A 312 -18.18 48.98 -4.24
C SER A 312 -17.49 50.35 -4.03
N CYS A 313 -17.48 50.89 -2.80
CA CYS A 313 -16.77 52.14 -2.46
C CYS A 313 -15.25 51.94 -2.35
N ALA A 314 -14.78 50.79 -1.84
CA ALA A 314 -13.35 50.47 -1.79
C ALA A 314 -12.75 50.33 -3.20
N TYR A 315 -13.52 49.83 -4.18
CA TYR A 315 -13.09 49.71 -5.57
C TYR A 315 -13.05 51.05 -6.33
N ARG A 316 -13.91 52.02 -6.00
CA ARG A 316 -13.95 53.32 -6.69
C ARG A 316 -12.84 54.29 -6.28
N ARG A 317 -12.15 54.07 -5.15
CA ARG A 317 -11.03 54.92 -4.69
C ARG A 317 -9.70 54.64 -5.40
N LYS A 318 -9.64 53.61 -6.24
CA LYS A 318 -8.45 53.23 -7.05
C LYS A 318 -8.58 53.60 -8.53
N LYS A 319 -9.53 54.46 -8.89
CA LYS A 319 -9.58 55.18 -10.16
C LYS A 319 -9.51 56.67 -9.88
#